data_AF-K1R0U4-F1
#
_entry.id   AF-K1R0U4-F1
#
_cell.length_a   1.000
_cell.length_b   1.000
_cell.length_c   1.000
_cell.angle_alpha   90.00
_cell.angle_beta   90.00
_cell.angle_gamma   90.00
#
_symmetry.space_group_name_H-M   'P 1'
#
loop_
_entity.id
_entity.type
_entity.pdbx_description
1 polymer ?
#
loop_
_entity_poly.entity_id
_entity_poly.type
_entity_poly.pdbx_seq_one_letter_code
_entity_poly.pdbx_strand_id
1 'polypeptide(L)'
;MSRQSTPDILCWQHCDKLTNILCFSVPLVCPLCHYNTTHSPSRIPPYKLPSPLTNAGESPVSLVVRPTVGTFLRNYDNSVNLHIGVTDTKGEV
;
A
#
# COMPACT_ATOMS: atom_id res chain seq x y z
N MET A 1 13.33 -16.92 8.25
CA MET A 1 12.27 -16.09 7.62
C MET A 1 12.91 -14.78 7.19
N SER A 2 13.15 -14.61 5.90
CA SER A 2 13.76 -13.39 5.34
C SER A 2 12.84 -12.19 5.58
N ARG A 3 13.36 -11.13 6.22
CA ARG A 3 12.67 -9.84 6.38
C ARG A 3 12.29 -9.33 4.99
N GLN A 4 11.01 -9.40 4.63
CA GLN A 4 10.50 -8.64 3.49
C GLN A 4 10.42 -7.18 3.93
N SER A 5 11.25 -6.32 3.33
CA SER A 5 11.13 -4.88 3.50
C SER A 5 9.77 -4.44 2.98
N THR A 6 8.95 -3.80 3.83
CA THR A 6 7.70 -3.17 3.38
C THR A 6 8.05 -2.06 2.39
N PRO A 7 7.42 -2.04 1.19
CA PRO A 7 7.71 -1.00 0.22
C PRO A 7 7.20 0.35 0.74
N ASP A 8 7.99 1.40 0.52
CA ASP A 8 7.58 2.77 0.84
C ASP A 8 6.31 3.14 0.06
N ILE A 9 5.30 3.64 0.77
CA ILE A 9 4.10 4.19 0.17
C ILE A 9 4.30 5.70 0.07
N LEU A 10 4.18 6.24 -1.13
CA LEU A 10 4.24 7.66 -1.39
C LEU A 10 2.83 8.23 -1.49
N CYS A 11 2.64 9.42 -0.95
CA CYS A 11 1.44 10.24 -1.12
C CYS A 11 1.82 11.56 -1.78
N TRP A 12 1.01 12.02 -2.72
CA TRP A 12 1.21 13.28 -3.43
C TRP A 12 -0.09 13.81 -4.03
N GLN A 13 -0.09 15.07 -4.45
CA GLN A 13 -1.21 15.71 -5.16
C GLN A 13 -0.71 16.40 -6.42
N HIS A 14 -1.45 16.26 -7.53
CA HIS A 14 -1.08 16.82 -8.83
C HIS A 14 -2.05 17.89 -9.31
N CYS A 15 -3.16 17.49 -9.91
CA CYS A 15 -4.13 18.38 -10.54
C CYS A 15 -5.25 18.80 -9.58
N ASP A 16 -5.72 17.87 -8.75
CA ASP A 16 -6.79 18.08 -7.77
C ASP A 16 -6.21 18.27 -6.37
N LYS A 17 -6.72 19.29 -5.66
CA LYS A 17 -6.34 19.62 -4.27
C LYS A 17 -7.05 18.74 -3.23
N LEU A 18 -8.14 18.07 -3.62
CA LEU A 18 -8.95 17.25 -2.71
C LEU A 18 -8.57 15.77 -2.77
N THR A 19 -7.83 15.35 -3.79
CA THR A 19 -7.50 13.94 -4.03
C THR A 19 -6.02 13.68 -3.82
N ASN A 20 -5.72 12.79 -2.87
CA ASN A 20 -4.38 12.25 -2.68
C ASN A 20 -4.17 11.02 -3.57
N ILE A 21 -3.02 10.96 -4.24
CA ILE A 21 -2.61 9.81 -5.04
C ILE A 21 -1.59 9.00 -4.24
N LEU A 22 -1.89 7.72 -4.04
CA LEU A 22 -0.99 6.78 -3.36
C LEU A 22 -0.29 5.90 -4.38
N CYS A 23 1.03 5.73 -4.25
CA CYS A 23 1.82 4.93 -5.17
C CYS A 23 3.13 4.45 -4.54
N PHE A 24 3.75 3.39 -5.07
CA PHE A 24 5.09 2.97 -4.67
C PHE A 24 6.21 3.76 -5.36
N SER A 25 5.89 4.37 -6.50
CA SER A 25 6.73 5.28 -7.25
C SER A 25 5.83 6.26 -7.98
N VAL A 26 6.29 7.51 -8.13
CA VAL A 26 5.51 8.54 -8.84
C VAL A 26 5.39 8.12 -10.32
N PRO A 27 4.17 7.97 -10.86
CA PRO A 27 3.98 7.58 -12.25
C PRO A 27 4.39 8.74 -13.18
N LEU A 28 4.87 8.43 -14.39
CA LEU A 28 5.21 9.44 -15.42
C LEU A 28 4.00 10.26 -15.90
N VAL A 29 2.80 9.69 -15.77
CA VAL A 29 1.52 10.28 -16.17
C VAL A 29 0.59 10.27 -14.97
N CYS A 30 -0.05 11.40 -14.69
CA CYS A 30 -1.00 11.51 -13.60
C CYS A 30 -2.24 10.66 -13.89
N PRO A 31 -2.66 9.76 -12.97
CA PRO A 31 -3.83 8.90 -13.18
C PRO A 31 -5.16 9.66 -13.22
N LEU A 32 -5.19 10.92 -12.78
CA LEU A 32 -6.42 11.72 -12.70
C LEU A 32 -6.61 12.65 -13.91
N CYS A 33 -5.57 13.37 -14.33
CA CYS A 33 -5.66 14.33 -15.43
C CYS A 33 -4.93 13.90 -16.70
N HIS A 34 -4.21 12.78 -16.66
CA HIS A 34 -3.45 12.22 -17.79
C HIS A 34 -2.33 13.11 -18.33
N TYR A 35 -1.92 14.15 -17.59
CA TYR A 35 -0.73 14.96 -17.92
C TYR A 35 0.56 14.36 -17.35
N ASN A 36 1.67 14.71 -17.99
CA ASN A 36 2.99 14.24 -17.59
C ASN A 36 3.44 14.91 -16.27
N THR A 37 3.84 14.08 -15.29
CA THR A 37 4.22 14.49 -13.94
C THR A 37 5.65 15.02 -13.84
N THR A 38 6.53 14.73 -14.80
CA THR A 38 7.90 15.25 -14.82
C THR A 38 7.95 16.68 -15.36
N HIS A 39 7.00 17.04 -16.23
CA HIS A 39 6.91 18.36 -16.87
C HIS A 39 5.92 19.32 -16.20
N SER A 40 5.20 18.87 -15.17
CA SER A 40 4.25 19.72 -14.44
C SER A 40 4.42 19.53 -12.93
N PRO A 41 4.60 20.62 -12.16
CA PRO A 41 4.87 20.52 -10.74
C PRO A 41 3.66 19.96 -9.98
N SER A 42 3.92 19.07 -9.04
CA SER A 42 2.92 18.60 -8.08
C SER A 42 2.50 19.73 -7.14
N ARG A 43 1.21 19.79 -6.79
CA ARG A 43 0.68 20.70 -5.75
C ARG A 43 1.27 20.37 -4.39
N ILE A 44 1.31 19.08 -4.05
CA ILE A 44 1.99 18.56 -2.87
C ILE A 44 3.08 17.62 -3.37
N PRO A 45 4.35 17.87 -3.03
CA PRO A 45 5.44 17.00 -3.44
C PRO A 45 5.28 15.60 -2.81
N PRO A 46 5.79 14.54 -3.48
CA PRO A 46 5.74 13.20 -2.94
C PRO A 46 6.43 13.09 -1.58
N TYR A 47 5.72 12.55 -0.60
CA TYR A 47 6.26 12.25 0.72
C TYR A 47 5.94 10.82 1.11
N LYS A 48 6.81 10.23 1.94
CA LYS A 48 6.63 8.87 2.45
C LYS A 48 5.55 8.85 3.52
N LEU A 49 4.58 7.97 3.37
CA LEU A 49 3.65 7.61 4.43
C LEU A 49 4.24 6.49 5.28
N PRO A 50 3.93 6.47 6.59
CA PRO A 50 4.14 5.27 7.38
C PRO A 50 3.34 4.12 6.76
N SER A 51 3.93 2.92 6.74
CA SER A 51 3.23 1.73 6.28
C SER A 51 1.97 1.52 7.13
N PRO A 52 0.78 1.35 6.51
CA PRO A 52 -0.43 0.98 7.25
C PRO A 52 -0.37 -0.48 7.73
N LEU A 53 0.59 -1.26 7.24
CA LEU A 53 0.82 -2.65 7.62
C LEU A 53 2.01 -2.74 8.57
N THR A 54 1.82 -3.47 9.66
CA THR A 54 2.85 -3.78 10.66
C THR A 54 3.02 -5.30 10.80
N ASN A 55 4.05 -5.72 11.52
CA ASN A 55 4.24 -7.12 11.87
C ASN A 55 3.19 -7.55 12.90
N ALA A 56 2.34 -8.50 12.53
CA ALA A 56 1.31 -9.04 13.41
C ALA A 56 1.88 -9.70 14.67
N GLY A 57 3.08 -10.28 14.61
CA GLY A 57 3.75 -10.87 15.78
C GLY A 57 4.15 -9.84 16.84
N GLU A 58 4.20 -8.56 16.48
CA GLU A 58 4.54 -7.45 17.37
C GLU A 58 3.29 -6.64 17.78
N SER A 59 2.10 -7.04 17.32
CA SER A 59 0.85 -6.32 17.54
C SER A 59 -0.27 -7.26 18.02
N PRO A 60 -0.65 -7.20 19.32
CA PRO A 60 -1.73 -8.03 19.83
C PRO A 60 -3.07 -7.63 19.19
N VAL A 61 -3.94 -8.61 18.95
CA VAL A 61 -5.27 -8.40 18.34
C VAL A 61 -5.14 -7.75 16.95
N SER A 62 -4.46 -8.43 16.04
CA SER A 62 -4.20 -7.95 14.67
C SER A 62 -5.05 -8.67 13.62
N LEU A 63 -5.41 -7.94 12.57
CA LEU A 63 -5.94 -8.52 11.34
C LEU A 63 -4.76 -8.86 10.41
N VAL A 64 -4.51 -10.15 10.18
CA VAL A 64 -3.44 -10.60 9.30
C VAL A 64 -3.97 -10.76 7.88
N VAL A 65 -3.39 -10.02 6.94
CA VAL A 65 -3.72 -10.15 5.51
C VAL A 65 -2.58 -10.89 4.82
N ARG A 66 -2.82 -12.14 4.43
CA ARG A 66 -1.85 -13.00 3.74
C ARG A 66 -2.43 -13.47 2.40
N PRO A 67 -2.06 -12.84 1.27
CA PRO A 67 -2.46 -13.33 -0.04
C PRO A 67 -1.77 -14.67 -0.36
N THR A 68 -2.41 -15.47 -1.21
CA THR A 68 -1.85 -16.74 -1.69
C THR A 68 -0.58 -16.54 -2.54
N VAL A 69 -0.53 -15.44 -3.29
CA VAL A 69 0.59 -15.09 -4.18
C VAL A 69 1.01 -13.63 -3.90
N GLY A 70 2.31 -13.40 -3.74
CA GLY A 70 2.86 -12.04 -3.61
C GLY A 70 2.50 -11.34 -2.29
N THR A 71 2.23 -10.03 -2.35
CA THR A 71 1.86 -9.20 -1.19
C THR A 71 0.54 -8.45 -1.39
N PHE A 72 -0.13 -8.09 -0.30
CA PHE A 72 -1.47 -7.49 -0.37
C PHE A 72 -1.47 -6.20 -1.21
N LEU A 73 -0.61 -5.24 -0.92
CA LEU A 73 -0.65 -3.95 -1.62
C LEU A 73 -0.13 -3.98 -3.08
N ARG A 74 0.50 -5.07 -3.53
CA ARG A 74 1.11 -5.16 -4.88
C ARG A 74 0.44 -6.14 -5.81
N ASN A 75 -0.06 -7.25 -5.28
CA ASN A 75 -0.50 -8.40 -6.08
C ASN A 75 -1.97 -8.75 -5.85
N TYR A 76 -2.58 -8.23 -4.79
CA TYR A 76 -3.99 -8.45 -4.56
C TYR A 76 -4.82 -7.62 -5.54
N ASP A 77 -5.74 -8.29 -6.22
CA ASP A 77 -6.86 -7.67 -6.91
C ASP A 77 -8.17 -8.26 -6.37
N ASN A 78 -9.30 -7.66 -6.72
CA ASN A 78 -10.61 -8.08 -6.21
C ASN A 78 -11.13 -9.40 -6.81
N SER A 79 -10.38 -10.04 -7.72
CA SER A 79 -10.68 -11.38 -8.24
C SER A 79 -10.06 -12.49 -7.39
N VAL A 80 -9.18 -12.15 -6.44
CA VAL A 80 -8.54 -13.10 -5.52
C VAL A 80 -9.39 -13.29 -4.26
N ASN A 81 -9.64 -14.53 -3.87
CA ASN A 81 -10.36 -14.83 -2.62
C ASN A 81 -9.55 -14.39 -1.39
N LEU A 82 -10.19 -13.66 -0.48
CA LEU A 82 -9.66 -13.37 0.85
C LEU A 82 -10.30 -14.33 1.86
N HIS A 83 -9.54 -15.33 2.28
CA HIS A 83 -9.97 -16.23 3.35
C HIS A 83 -9.72 -15.59 4.71
N ILE A 84 -10.71 -15.68 5.62
CA ILE A 84 -10.61 -15.16 6.98
C ILE A 84 -10.52 -16.36 7.94
N GLY A 85 -9.54 -16.34 8.82
CA GLY A 85 -9.40 -17.28 9.93
C GLY A 85 -9.19 -16.52 11.23
N VAL A 86 -9.59 -17.14 12.34
CA VAL A 86 -9.29 -16.64 13.70
C VAL A 86 -8.27 -17.58 14.30
N THR A 87 -7.19 -17.03 14.84
CA THR A 87 -6.13 -17.80 15.49
C THR A 87 -5.86 -17.23 16.87
N ASP A 88 -5.22 -18.01 17.74
CA ASP A 88 -4.60 -17.48 18.94
C ASP A 88 -3.34 -16.65 18.61
N THR A 89 -2.67 -16.15 19.64
CA THR A 89 -1.43 -15.35 19.49
C THR A 89 -0.23 -16.14 18.97
N LYS A 90 -0.32 -17.47 18.90
CA LYS A 90 0.69 -18.37 18.34
C LYS A 90 0.40 -18.75 16.89
N GLY A 91 -0.77 -18.38 16.36
CA GLY A 91 -1.20 -18.73 15.01
C GLY A 91 -1.86 -20.10 14.93
N GLU A 92 -2.23 -20.70 16.06
CA GLU A 92 -2.95 -21.98 16.12
C GLU A 92 -4.48 -21.73 16.06
N VAL A 93 -5.21 -22.67 15.47
CA VAL A 93 -6.68 -22.66 15.30
C VAL A 93 -7.32 -23.69 16.20
#